data_AF-A0A960H2X7-F1
#
_entry.id   AF-A0A960H2X7-F1
#
_cell.length_a   1.000
_cell.length_b   1.000
_cell.length_c   1.000
_cell.angle_alpha   90.00
_cell.angle_beta   90.00
_cell.angle_gamma   90.00
#
_symmetry.space_group_name_H-M   'P 1'
#
loop_
_entity.id
_entity.type
_entity.pdbx_description
1 polymer ?
#
loop_
_entity_poly.entity_id
_entity_poly.type
_entity_poly.pdbx_seq_one_letter_code
_entity_poly.pdbx_strand_id
1 'polypeptide(L)'
;MATLLEQTPIATDAGTYSVQWFWDEDAERPYDEGFCLFVDGTPRSLEIREGFNDRDATHATVWAAIAGHGRSSDWYPGRTSGAALVRYLTLKGYRGVTLVDAEYRPTPATADRDERIHGVAWAPADAVDPAAYTTAQLAAWQAWRTGDVFGWVLIGPDELEVESCWGYYGFDATQRDWTFSEARDVALHDELRRVEEANRAGSGFVGLI
;
A
#
# COMPACT_ATOMS: atom_id res chain seq x y z
N MET A 1 18.74 -1.69 0.02
CA MET A 1 19.49 -2.66 0.86
C MET A 1 18.72 -2.92 2.15
N ALA A 2 18.27 -4.15 2.38
CA ALA A 2 17.46 -4.49 3.55
C ALA A 2 18.26 -4.50 4.87
N THR A 3 17.75 -3.84 5.91
CA THR A 3 18.35 -3.73 7.25
C THR A 3 17.41 -4.34 8.28
N LEU A 4 17.86 -5.34 9.03
CA LEU A 4 17.08 -5.93 10.13
C LEU A 4 16.85 -4.89 11.24
N LEU A 5 15.59 -4.69 11.62
CA LEU A 5 15.16 -3.75 12.65
C LEU A 5 14.86 -4.46 13.96
N GLU A 6 14.00 -5.47 13.90
CA GLU A 6 13.45 -6.16 15.05
C GLU A 6 13.28 -7.64 14.73
N GLN A 7 13.34 -8.46 15.78
CA GLN A 7 13.01 -9.86 15.72
C GLN A 7 11.99 -10.19 16.82
N THR A 8 10.84 -10.70 16.44
CA THR A 8 9.73 -11.03 17.35
C THR A 8 9.50 -12.55 17.36
N PRO A 9 9.59 -13.22 18.52
CA PRO A 9 9.37 -14.66 18.60
C PRO A 9 7.88 -15.03 18.59
N ILE A 10 7.55 -16.15 17.96
CA ILE A 10 6.23 -16.79 18.01
C ILE A 10 6.41 -18.21 18.54
N ALA A 11 5.90 -18.48 19.74
CA ALA A 11 5.92 -19.82 20.32
C ALA A 11 4.77 -20.68 19.76
N THR A 12 5.12 -21.88 19.30
CA THR A 12 4.19 -22.90 18.78
C THR A 12 4.56 -24.28 19.35
N ASP A 13 3.71 -25.30 19.18
CA ASP A 13 4.01 -26.67 19.62
C ASP A 13 5.10 -27.33 18.74
N ALA A 14 5.29 -26.84 17.51
CA ALA A 14 6.37 -27.28 16.61
C ALA A 14 7.73 -26.62 16.92
N GLY A 15 7.78 -25.64 17.83
CA GLY A 15 8.98 -24.89 18.21
C GLY A 15 8.79 -23.38 18.13
N THR A 16 9.87 -22.63 18.30
CA THR A 16 9.83 -21.16 18.24
C THR A 16 10.10 -20.68 16.82
N TYR A 17 9.12 -20.00 16.23
CA TYR A 17 9.28 -19.25 15.00
C TYR A 17 9.79 -17.84 15.32
N SER A 18 10.35 -17.18 14.31
CA SER A 18 10.89 -15.83 14.43
C SER A 18 10.44 -14.97 13.27
N VAL A 19 9.68 -13.92 13.55
CA VAL A 19 9.39 -12.87 12.57
C VAL A 19 10.52 -11.85 12.61
N GLN A 20 11.23 -11.71 11.50
CA GLN A 20 12.30 -10.73 11.34
C GLN A 20 11.78 -9.57 10.50
N TRP A 21 11.86 -8.35 11.04
CA TRP A 21 11.39 -7.13 10.40
C TRP A 21 12.54 -6.39 9.74
N PHE A 22 12.36 -6.00 8.49
CA PHE A 22 13.38 -5.33 7.70
C PHE A 22 12.91 -3.97 7.23
N TRP A 23 13.82 -3.01 7.30
CA TRP A 23 13.73 -1.78 6.53
C TRP A 23 14.38 -1.97 5.17
N ASP A 24 13.76 -1.54 4.08
CA ASP A 24 14.41 -1.55 2.76
C ASP A 24 14.12 -0.26 1.98
N GLU A 25 15.18 0.46 1.64
CA GLU A 25 15.14 1.69 0.82
C GLU A 25 14.69 1.45 -0.62
N ASP A 26 14.86 0.23 -1.11
CA ASP A 26 14.53 -0.17 -2.48
C ASP A 26 13.15 -0.83 -2.59
N ALA A 27 12.43 -0.93 -1.46
CA ALA A 27 11.15 -1.63 -1.42
C ALA A 27 10.10 -0.98 -2.32
N GLU A 28 9.28 -1.85 -2.92
CA GLU A 28 8.24 -1.44 -3.83
C GLU A 28 7.22 -0.53 -3.13
N ARG A 29 6.66 0.40 -3.92
CA ARG A 29 5.60 1.32 -3.49
C ARG A 29 4.34 0.54 -3.07
N PRO A 30 3.50 1.09 -2.17
CA PRO A 30 2.23 0.46 -1.82
C PRO A 30 1.42 0.11 -3.07
N TYR A 31 0.86 -1.10 -3.10
CA TYR A 31 0.04 -1.60 -4.19
C TYR A 31 -1.35 -1.99 -3.69
N ASP A 32 -2.38 -1.53 -4.39
CA ASP A 32 -3.76 -1.97 -4.15
C ASP A 32 -4.57 -1.86 -5.46
N GLU A 33 -5.25 -2.94 -5.81
CA GLU A 33 -6.07 -3.02 -7.02
C GLU A 33 -7.28 -2.09 -6.89
N GLY A 34 -7.28 -1.00 -7.67
CA GLY A 34 -8.41 -0.06 -7.77
C GLY A 34 -8.27 1.22 -6.94
N PHE A 35 -7.22 1.38 -6.14
CA PHE A 35 -6.80 2.69 -5.62
C PHE A 35 -6.10 3.49 -6.72
N CYS A 36 -6.54 4.72 -6.97
CA CYS A 36 -5.90 5.59 -7.95
C CYS A 36 -5.26 6.78 -7.24
N LEU A 37 -4.02 7.11 -7.64
CA LEU A 37 -3.26 8.24 -7.13
C LEU A 37 -2.46 8.87 -8.28
N PHE A 38 -2.67 10.17 -8.51
CA PHE A 38 -1.95 10.97 -9.50
C PHE A 38 -1.20 12.09 -8.78
N VAL A 39 0.12 12.20 -8.96
CA VAL A 39 0.94 13.27 -8.35
C VAL A 39 1.92 13.88 -9.36
N ASP A 40 2.04 15.20 -9.39
CA ASP A 40 2.95 15.96 -10.25
C ASP A 40 4.40 16.01 -9.72
N GLY A 41 5.38 15.85 -10.62
CA GLY A 41 6.72 16.44 -10.42
C GLY A 41 7.77 15.69 -9.61
N THR A 42 7.70 14.37 -9.39
CA THR A 42 8.86 13.61 -8.87
C THR A 42 9.86 13.24 -9.99
N PRO A 43 11.20 13.16 -9.73
CA PRO A 43 12.22 12.81 -10.75
C PRO A 43 12.11 11.37 -11.29
N ARG A 44 11.16 10.61 -10.77
CA ARG A 44 10.58 9.43 -11.41
C ARG A 44 9.09 9.75 -11.50
N SER A 45 8.59 9.90 -12.72
CA SER A 45 7.17 10.06 -13.01
C SER A 45 6.39 8.98 -12.27
N LEU A 46 5.73 9.36 -11.16
CA LEU A 46 4.78 8.51 -10.45
C LEU A 46 3.49 8.49 -11.25
N GLU A 47 3.57 7.91 -12.44
CA GLU A 47 2.44 7.33 -13.13
C GLU A 47 2.18 5.99 -12.44
N ILE A 48 1.30 5.95 -11.45
CA ILE A 48 0.70 4.66 -11.05
C ILE A 48 -0.34 4.35 -12.12
N ARG A 49 0.16 3.74 -13.22
CA ARG A 49 -0.59 3.33 -14.41
C ARG A 49 -0.84 1.81 -14.39
N GLU A 50 -1.42 1.23 -13.34
CA GLU A 50 -1.75 -0.20 -13.43
C GLU A 50 -3.20 -0.50 -13.02
N GLY A 51 -3.88 -1.15 -13.97
CA GLY A 51 -5.33 -1.40 -14.02
C GLY A 51 -6.04 -0.84 -15.28
N PHE A 52 -5.43 0.08 -16.05
CA PHE A 52 -6.18 0.94 -16.97
C PHE A 52 -5.44 1.31 -18.27
N ASN A 53 -6.17 1.30 -19.38
CA ASN A 53 -5.69 1.81 -20.67
C ASN A 53 -5.68 3.35 -20.65
N ASP A 54 -4.60 3.96 -21.16
CA ASP A 54 -4.34 5.42 -21.34
C ASP A 54 -5.41 6.21 -22.15
N ARG A 55 -6.58 5.64 -22.43
CA ARG A 55 -7.61 6.17 -23.34
C ARG A 55 -8.90 6.67 -22.67
N ASP A 56 -9.00 6.66 -21.34
CA ASP A 56 -10.19 7.21 -20.66
C ASP A 56 -10.11 8.75 -20.60
N ALA A 57 -11.17 9.42 -21.06
CA ALA A 57 -11.29 10.87 -21.08
C ALA A 57 -11.24 11.49 -19.67
N THR A 58 -11.62 10.75 -18.63
CA THR A 58 -11.54 11.23 -17.24
C THR A 58 -10.08 11.37 -16.80
N HIS A 59 -9.22 10.39 -17.12
CA HIS A 59 -7.79 10.45 -16.78
C HIS A 59 -7.07 11.58 -17.51
N ALA A 60 -7.35 11.77 -18.80
CA ALA A 60 -6.81 12.91 -19.55
C ALA A 60 -7.22 14.25 -18.92
N THR A 61 -8.43 14.34 -18.37
CA THR A 61 -8.92 15.54 -17.67
C THR A 61 -8.20 15.76 -16.33
N VAL A 62 -8.03 14.70 -15.52
CA VAL A 62 -7.29 14.76 -14.25
C VAL A 62 -5.83 15.14 -14.49
N TRP A 63 -5.18 14.48 -15.45
CA TRP A 63 -3.81 14.77 -15.84
C TRP A 63 -3.65 16.20 -16.35
N ALA A 64 -4.55 16.69 -17.21
CA ALA A 64 -4.50 18.06 -17.70
C ALA A 64 -4.67 19.09 -16.56
N ALA A 65 -5.54 18.82 -15.59
CA ALA A 65 -5.73 19.70 -14.43
C ALA A 65 -4.48 19.76 -13.55
N ILE A 66 -3.80 18.63 -13.34
CA ILE A 66 -2.56 18.55 -12.54
C ILE A 66 -1.36 19.15 -13.30
N ALA A 67 -1.12 18.69 -14.54
CA ALA A 67 0.00 19.13 -15.37
C ALA A 67 -0.09 20.62 -15.77
N GLY A 68 -1.30 21.19 -15.84
CA GLY A 68 -1.53 22.61 -16.08
C GLY A 68 -0.99 23.54 -14.99
N HIS A 69 -0.71 23.00 -13.79
CA HIS A 69 -0.09 23.73 -12.68
C HIS A 69 1.44 23.52 -12.57
N GLY A 70 1.97 22.46 -13.18
CA GLY A 70 3.41 22.12 -13.16
C GLY A 70 4.23 22.77 -14.28
N ARG A 71 3.59 23.31 -15.32
CA ARG A 71 4.26 23.98 -16.44
C ARG A 71 3.98 25.49 -16.42
N SER A 72 5.00 26.30 -16.70
CA SER A 72 4.88 27.77 -16.87
C SER A 72 4.11 28.17 -18.13
N SER A 73 3.08 27.41 -18.51
CA SER A 73 2.37 27.64 -19.76
C SER A 73 1.25 28.63 -19.54
N ASP A 74 1.50 29.88 -19.93
CA ASP A 74 0.52 30.96 -20.10
C ASP A 74 -0.55 30.65 -21.19
N TRP A 75 -0.59 29.41 -21.69
CA TRP A 75 -1.27 29.00 -22.92
C TRP A 75 -2.45 28.05 -22.72
N TYR A 76 -2.75 27.63 -21.47
CA TYR A 76 -3.94 26.80 -21.20
C TYR A 76 -5.07 27.63 -20.58
N PRO A 77 -6.27 27.69 -21.20
CA PRO A 77 -7.36 28.58 -20.79
C PRO A 77 -8.13 28.11 -19.54
N GLY A 78 -7.49 27.42 -18.60
CA GLY A 78 -8.20 26.96 -17.40
C GLY A 78 -7.29 26.38 -16.35
N ARG A 79 -6.67 27.24 -15.53
CA ARG A 79 -6.32 26.84 -14.17
C ARG A 79 -7.61 26.39 -13.50
N THR A 80 -7.74 25.08 -13.31
CA THR A 80 -8.89 24.48 -12.65
C THR A 80 -8.59 24.46 -11.16
N SER A 81 -9.51 24.97 -10.33
CA SER A 81 -9.34 24.94 -8.88
C SER A 81 -9.50 23.52 -8.36
N GLY A 82 -8.88 23.22 -7.21
CA GLY A 82 -8.98 21.92 -6.57
C GLY A 82 -10.45 21.50 -6.32
N ALA A 83 -11.29 22.44 -5.87
CA ALA A 83 -12.72 22.20 -5.66
C ALA A 83 -13.48 21.86 -6.95
N ALA A 84 -13.11 22.46 -8.09
CA ALA A 84 -13.73 22.13 -9.37
C ALA A 84 -13.34 20.72 -9.84
N LEU A 85 -12.08 20.31 -9.64
CA LEU A 85 -11.61 18.96 -9.94
C LEU A 85 -12.32 17.91 -9.08
N VAL A 86 -12.38 18.12 -7.76
CA VAL A 86 -13.08 17.22 -6.84
C VAL A 86 -14.54 17.09 -7.24
N ARG A 87 -15.24 18.21 -7.48
CA ARG A 87 -16.64 18.21 -7.90
C ARG A 87 -16.85 17.45 -9.22
N TYR A 88 -15.97 17.64 -10.21
CA TYR A 88 -16.04 16.92 -11.48
C TYR A 88 -15.96 15.40 -11.27
N LEU A 89 -14.99 14.93 -10.48
CA LEU A 89 -14.81 13.50 -10.19
C LEU A 89 -16.00 12.93 -9.42
N THR A 90 -16.49 13.63 -8.40
CA THR A 90 -17.70 13.20 -7.68
C THR A 90 -18.91 13.08 -8.61
N LEU A 91 -19.11 14.04 -9.53
CA LEU A 91 -20.20 13.98 -10.52
C LEU A 91 -20.04 12.82 -11.52
N LYS A 92 -18.82 12.33 -11.74
CA LYS A 92 -18.53 11.14 -12.54
C LYS A 92 -18.72 9.82 -11.78
N GLY A 93 -19.05 9.88 -10.49
CA GLY A 93 -19.33 8.71 -9.67
C GLY A 93 -18.12 8.18 -8.90
N TYR A 94 -16.97 8.86 -8.96
CA TYR A 94 -15.81 8.52 -8.13
C TYR A 94 -16.09 8.82 -6.66
N ARG A 95 -15.57 7.97 -5.77
CA ARG A 95 -15.82 8.00 -4.33
C ARG A 95 -14.52 8.18 -3.55
N GLY A 96 -14.59 8.77 -2.36
CA GLY A 96 -13.38 9.02 -1.55
C GLY A 96 -12.41 10.04 -2.18
N VAL A 97 -12.87 10.85 -3.14
CA VAL A 97 -12.01 11.78 -3.88
C VAL A 97 -11.35 12.76 -2.91
N THR A 98 -10.01 12.73 -2.86
CA THR A 98 -9.18 13.47 -1.92
C THR A 98 -8.02 14.11 -2.68
N LEU A 99 -7.85 15.42 -2.57
CA LEU A 99 -6.64 16.08 -3.09
C LEU A 99 -5.46 15.76 -2.18
N VAL A 100 -4.26 15.72 -2.75
CA VAL A 100 -3.03 15.47 -2.00
C VAL A 100 -1.95 16.49 -2.32
N ASP A 101 -1.03 16.72 -1.38
CA ASP A 101 0.22 17.49 -1.59
C ASP A 101 1.34 16.63 -2.23
N ALA A 102 2.55 17.19 -2.36
CA ALA A 102 3.71 16.49 -2.92
C ALA A 102 4.22 15.35 -2.01
N GLU A 103 3.77 15.33 -0.76
CA GLU A 103 4.12 14.39 0.29
C GLU A 103 2.99 13.37 0.53
N TYR A 104 1.99 13.29 -0.35
CA TYR A 104 0.84 12.39 -0.27
C TYR A 104 -0.13 12.67 0.89
N ARG A 105 -0.10 13.88 1.46
CA ARG A 105 -1.01 14.28 2.55
C ARG A 105 -2.31 14.83 2.02
N PRO A 106 -3.47 14.46 2.61
CA PRO A 106 -4.75 15.05 2.25
C PRO A 106 -4.72 16.58 2.35
N THR A 107 -5.17 17.25 1.31
CA THR A 107 -5.31 18.70 1.27
C THR A 107 -6.77 19.11 1.08
N PRO A 108 -7.21 20.21 1.71
CA PRO A 108 -8.56 20.72 1.50
C PRO A 108 -8.72 21.18 0.06
N ALA A 109 -9.88 20.90 -0.53
CA ALA A 109 -10.20 21.42 -1.86
C ALA A 109 -10.58 22.89 -1.79
N THR A 110 -9.90 23.73 -2.56
CA THR A 110 -10.12 25.19 -2.56
C THR A 110 -10.69 25.67 -3.88
N ALA A 111 -11.37 26.81 -3.85
CA ALA A 111 -11.85 27.49 -5.05
C ALA A 111 -10.77 28.36 -5.71
N ASP A 112 -9.61 28.51 -5.06
CA ASP A 112 -8.48 29.25 -5.58
C ASP A 112 -7.94 28.51 -6.81
N ARG A 113 -7.80 29.25 -7.91
CA ARG A 113 -7.30 28.73 -9.18
C ARG A 113 -5.79 28.91 -9.29
N ASP A 114 -5.19 29.71 -8.43
CA ASP A 114 -3.74 29.92 -8.41
C ASP A 114 -3.05 28.94 -7.44
N GLU A 115 -3.83 28.29 -6.56
CA GLU A 115 -3.34 27.21 -5.73
C GLU A 115 -3.01 25.97 -6.57
N ARG A 116 -1.79 25.46 -6.37
CA ARG A 116 -1.28 24.29 -7.09
C ARG A 116 -2.00 23.03 -6.64
N ILE A 117 -2.43 22.23 -7.61
CA ILE A 117 -2.88 20.86 -7.36
C ILE A 117 -1.67 19.93 -7.51
N HIS A 118 -1.22 19.34 -6.41
CA HIS A 118 -0.10 18.39 -6.43
C HIS A 118 -0.56 16.99 -6.83
N GLY A 119 -1.75 16.58 -6.38
CA GLY A 119 -2.31 15.31 -6.79
C GLY A 119 -3.76 15.10 -6.37
N VAL A 120 -4.30 13.95 -6.78
CA VAL A 120 -5.63 13.49 -6.37
C VAL A 120 -5.63 11.97 -6.21
N ALA A 121 -6.38 11.50 -5.23
CA ALA A 121 -6.64 10.10 -4.95
C ALA A 121 -8.14 9.81 -4.87
N TRP A 122 -8.55 8.57 -5.12
CA TRP A 122 -9.92 8.10 -4.89
C TRP A 122 -9.97 6.60 -4.62
N ALA A 123 -11.06 6.15 -3.99
CA ALA A 123 -11.31 4.76 -3.63
C ALA A 123 -11.88 3.94 -4.80
N PRO A 124 -11.76 2.60 -4.78
CA PRO A 124 -12.42 1.73 -5.73
C PRO A 124 -13.95 1.86 -5.60
N ALA A 125 -14.65 1.51 -6.68
CA ALA A 125 -16.09 1.75 -6.81
C ALA A 125 -16.94 0.99 -5.78
N ASP A 126 -16.42 -0.15 -5.29
CA ASP A 126 -17.03 -1.08 -4.34
C ASP A 126 -16.54 -0.90 -2.90
N ALA A 127 -15.72 0.13 -2.60
CA ALA A 127 -15.30 0.43 -1.24
C ALA A 127 -16.51 0.69 -0.32
N VAL A 128 -16.58 -0.05 0.79
CA VAL A 128 -17.66 0.05 1.80
C VAL A 128 -17.66 1.44 2.47
N ASP A 129 -16.48 1.92 2.86
CA ASP A 129 -16.26 3.30 3.31
C ASP A 129 -15.16 3.96 2.45
N PRO A 130 -15.54 4.63 1.35
CA PRO A 130 -14.58 5.22 0.43
C PRO A 130 -13.65 6.27 1.06
N ALA A 131 -14.15 7.04 2.03
CA ALA A 131 -13.35 8.11 2.64
C ALA A 131 -12.30 7.50 3.59
N ALA A 132 -12.74 6.59 4.47
CA ALA A 132 -11.82 5.89 5.36
C ALA A 132 -10.78 5.08 4.57
N TYR A 133 -11.21 4.41 3.50
CA TYR A 133 -10.31 3.67 2.61
C TYR A 133 -9.25 4.59 1.98
N THR A 134 -9.64 5.69 1.34
CA THR A 134 -8.67 6.62 0.74
C THR A 134 -7.72 7.21 1.79
N THR A 135 -8.21 7.54 3.00
CA THR A 135 -7.35 8.00 4.10
C THR A 135 -6.32 6.94 4.52
N ALA A 136 -6.73 5.68 4.68
CA ALA A 136 -5.83 4.59 5.04
C ALA A 136 -4.74 4.37 3.97
N GLN A 137 -5.12 4.38 2.69
CA GLN A 137 -4.16 4.23 1.60
C GLN A 137 -3.17 5.39 1.56
N LEU A 138 -3.62 6.64 1.72
CA LEU A 138 -2.71 7.79 1.76
C LEU A 138 -1.75 7.75 2.95
N ALA A 139 -2.17 7.19 4.10
CA ALA A 139 -1.26 6.97 5.22
C ALA A 139 -0.14 5.97 4.87
N ALA A 140 -0.47 4.90 4.15
CA ALA A 140 0.52 3.94 3.64
C ALA A 140 1.51 4.60 2.66
N TRP A 141 1.02 5.44 1.73
CA TRP A 141 1.87 6.20 0.80
C TRP A 141 2.80 7.20 1.49
N GLN A 142 2.32 7.90 2.52
CA GLN A 142 3.13 8.82 3.32
C GLN A 142 4.25 8.09 4.04
N ALA A 143 3.92 6.97 4.68
CA ALA A 143 4.88 6.22 5.46
C ALA A 143 5.91 5.51 4.54
N TRP A 144 5.50 5.02 3.36
CA TRP A 144 6.46 4.60 2.34
C TRP A 144 7.42 5.74 1.96
N ARG A 145 6.88 6.94 1.72
CA ARG A 145 7.67 8.12 1.30
C ARG A 145 8.67 8.59 2.36
N THR A 146 8.33 8.46 3.65
CA THR A 146 9.20 8.83 4.78
C THR A 146 10.24 7.77 5.10
N GLY A 147 10.22 6.63 4.40
CA GLY A 147 11.15 5.55 4.61
C GLY A 147 10.73 4.64 5.77
N ASP A 148 9.45 4.54 6.07
CA ASP A 148 8.91 3.55 7.00
C ASP A 148 8.51 2.27 6.25
N VAL A 149 9.32 1.80 5.28
CA VAL A 149 8.98 0.58 4.54
C VAL A 149 9.44 -0.64 5.32
N PHE A 150 8.48 -1.53 5.60
CA PHE A 150 8.68 -2.73 6.40
C PHE A 150 8.44 -3.97 5.53
N GLY A 151 9.44 -4.83 5.42
CA GLY A 151 9.26 -6.23 5.02
C GLY A 151 9.36 -7.12 6.25
N TRP A 152 8.76 -8.31 6.20
CA TRP A 152 9.01 -9.33 7.20
C TRP A 152 9.36 -10.67 6.57
N VAL A 153 10.22 -11.42 7.26
CA VAL A 153 10.57 -12.79 6.93
C VAL A 153 10.22 -13.66 8.13
N LEU A 154 9.41 -14.69 7.90
CA LEU A 154 9.09 -15.69 8.90
C LEU A 154 10.10 -16.83 8.82
N ILE A 155 10.87 -17.00 9.89
CA ILE A 155 11.85 -18.07 10.05
C ILE A 155 11.27 -19.15 10.96
N GLY A 156 11.32 -20.40 10.48
CA GLY A 156 10.88 -21.58 11.21
C GLY A 156 11.86 -22.00 12.32
N PRO A 157 11.46 -22.96 13.18
CA PRO A 157 12.32 -23.49 14.25
C PRO A 157 13.59 -24.19 13.76
N ASP A 158 13.64 -24.56 12.48
CA ASP A 158 14.77 -25.13 11.77
C ASP A 158 15.65 -24.09 11.07
N GLU A 159 15.45 -22.81 11.37
CA GLU A 159 16.16 -21.66 10.79
C GLU A 159 15.94 -21.48 9.27
N LEU A 160 14.96 -22.19 8.70
CA LEU A 160 14.57 -22.02 7.30
C LEU A 160 13.50 -20.95 7.16
N GLU A 161 13.58 -20.19 6.07
CA GLU A 161 12.50 -19.29 5.67
C GLU A 161 11.24 -20.09 5.32
N VAL A 162 10.13 -19.69 5.93
CA VAL A 162 8.80 -20.28 5.73
C VAL A 162 8.01 -19.44 4.75
N GLU A 163 8.04 -18.12 4.94
CA GLU A 163 7.33 -17.14 4.11
C GLU A 163 8.00 -15.77 4.27
N SER A 164 7.85 -14.90 3.28
CA SER A 164 8.23 -13.51 3.41
C SER A 164 7.27 -12.57 2.69
N CYS A 165 7.11 -11.38 3.26
CA CYS A 165 6.32 -10.31 2.67
C CYS A 165 7.21 -9.07 2.53
N TRP A 166 7.29 -8.56 1.30
CA TRP A 166 8.05 -7.36 0.95
C TRP A 166 7.12 -6.38 0.23
N GLY A 167 6.60 -5.39 0.96
CA GLY A 167 5.68 -4.42 0.40
C GLY A 167 4.97 -3.60 1.48
N TYR A 168 4.52 -2.39 1.11
CA TYR A 168 3.76 -1.54 2.01
C TYR A 168 2.29 -1.94 1.99
N TYR A 169 1.89 -2.72 2.97
CA TYR A 169 0.49 -3.07 3.18
C TYR A 169 0.06 -2.43 4.52
N GLY A 170 -0.96 -1.58 4.42
CA GLY A 170 -1.20 -0.50 5.37
C GLY A 170 -1.54 -0.96 6.78
N PHE A 171 -0.97 -0.26 7.77
CA PHE A 171 -1.69 0.00 9.01
C PHE A 171 -3.07 0.58 8.65
N ASP A 172 -4.16 -0.13 8.94
CA ASP A 172 -5.48 0.48 8.82
C ASP A 172 -5.66 1.58 9.90
N ALA A 173 -6.80 2.30 9.85
CA ALA A 173 -7.16 3.35 10.79
C ALA A 173 -7.20 2.90 12.28
N THR A 174 -6.98 1.63 12.58
CA THR A 174 -6.90 1.05 13.93
C THR A 174 -5.49 0.65 14.36
N GLN A 175 -4.44 0.95 13.58
CA GLN A 175 -3.06 0.49 13.83
C GLN A 175 -2.97 -1.04 13.98
N ARG A 176 -3.80 -1.79 13.23
CA ARG A 176 -3.80 -3.24 13.35
C ARG A 176 -2.50 -3.83 12.82
N ASP A 177 -1.91 -4.66 13.67
CA ASP A 177 -0.72 -5.50 13.51
C ASP A 177 -0.95 -6.62 12.47
N TRP A 178 -1.54 -6.29 11.32
CA TRP A 178 -2.03 -7.28 10.35
C TRP A 178 -0.88 -8.07 9.72
N THR A 179 0.29 -7.46 9.55
CA THR A 179 1.53 -8.14 9.13
C THR A 179 1.98 -9.18 10.15
N PHE A 180 1.98 -8.86 11.44
CA PHE A 180 2.36 -9.82 12.47
C PHE A 180 1.27 -10.88 12.69
N SER A 181 0.00 -10.50 12.60
CA SER A 181 -1.14 -11.42 12.66
C SER A 181 -1.10 -12.41 11.49
N GLU A 182 -0.78 -11.95 10.29
CA GLU A 182 -0.61 -12.79 9.11
C GLU A 182 0.61 -13.70 9.27
N ALA A 183 1.77 -13.15 9.65
CA ALA A 183 2.96 -13.96 9.93
C ALA A 183 2.70 -15.02 11.01
N ARG A 184 1.87 -14.69 12.01
CA ARG A 184 1.42 -15.63 13.05
C ARG A 184 0.47 -16.69 12.51
N ASP A 185 -0.50 -16.32 11.70
CA ASP A 185 -1.43 -17.28 11.09
C ASP A 185 -0.69 -18.25 10.15
N VAL A 186 0.30 -17.75 9.41
CA VAL A 186 1.22 -18.58 8.59
C VAL A 186 2.04 -19.52 9.48
N ALA A 187 2.60 -19.03 10.60
CA ALA A 187 3.35 -19.86 11.54
C ALA A 187 2.48 -21.00 12.13
N LEU A 188 1.25 -20.69 12.53
CA LEU A 188 0.29 -21.67 13.04
C LEU A 188 -0.12 -22.69 11.96
N HIS A 189 -0.21 -22.27 10.70
CA HIS A 189 -0.51 -23.18 9.59
C HIS A 189 0.67 -24.12 9.29
N ASP A 190 1.89 -23.59 9.24
CA ASP A 190 3.10 -24.39 9.04
C ASP A 190 3.37 -25.35 10.21
N GLU A 191 3.05 -24.95 11.45
CA GLU A 191 3.08 -25.81 12.63
C GLU A 191 2.23 -27.08 12.42
N LEU A 192 0.98 -26.93 11.98
CA LEU A 192 0.09 -28.07 11.75
C LEU A 192 0.71 -29.07 10.77
N ARG A 193 1.33 -28.57 9.70
CA ARG A 193 2.03 -29.39 8.71
C ARG A 193 3.22 -30.13 9.33
N ARG A 194 4.05 -29.44 10.13
CA ARG A 194 5.23 -30.04 10.79
C ARG A 194 4.84 -31.10 11.81
N VAL A 195 3.79 -30.87 12.59
CA VAL A 195 3.27 -31.84 13.56
C VAL A 195 2.73 -33.08 12.83
N GLU A 196 2.02 -32.92 11.71
CA GLU A 196 1.57 -34.04 10.88
C GLU A 196 2.74 -34.85 10.30
N GLU A 197 3.79 -34.19 9.81
CA GLU A 197 4.99 -34.83 9.28
C GLU A 197 5.74 -35.63 10.37
N ALA A 198 5.90 -35.05 11.57
CA ALA A 198 6.52 -35.71 12.71
C ALA A 198 5.71 -36.94 13.15
N ASN A 199 4.38 -36.84 13.20
CA ASN A 199 3.50 -37.96 13.52
C ASN A 199 3.58 -39.07 12.46
N ARG A 200 3.65 -38.71 11.17
CA ARG A 200 3.81 -39.68 10.08
C ARG A 200 5.17 -40.40 10.18
N ALA A 201 6.26 -39.67 10.40
CA ALA A 201 7.59 -40.25 10.58
C ALA A 201 7.64 -41.18 11.81
N GLY A 202 7.07 -40.75 12.94
CA GLY A 202 6.98 -41.55 14.16
C GLY A 202 6.16 -42.83 13.97
N SER A 203 5.05 -42.77 13.24
CA SER A 203 4.24 -43.97 12.90
C SER A 203 4.96 -44.93 11.96
N GLY A 204 5.81 -44.42 11.05
CA GLY A 204 6.64 -45.23 10.16
C GLY A 204 7.74 -45.99 10.90
N PHE A 205 8.29 -45.44 11.98
CA PHE A 205 9.26 -46.14 12.83
C PHE A 205 8.61 -47.22 13.72
N VAL A 206 7.36 -47.02 14.17
CA VAL A 206 6.65 -48.04 14.96
C VAL A 206 6.20 -49.22 14.10
N GLY A 207 6.01 -49.04 12.79
CA GLY A 207 5.67 -50.13 11.85
C GLY A 207 6.84 -51.00 11.40
N LEU A 208 8.08 -50.70 11.81
CA LEU A 208 9.32 -51.38 11.40
C LEU A 208 10.01 -52.12 12.56
N ILE A 209 9.31 -52.33 13.69
CA ILE A 209 9.77 -53.10 14.85
C ILE A 209 9.05 -54.44 14.91
#